data_AF-A0A926C5D3-F1
#
_entry.id   AF-A0A926C5D3-F1
#
_cell.length_a   1.000
_cell.length_b   1.000
_cell.length_c   1.000
_cell.angle_alpha   90.00
_cell.angle_beta   90.00
_cell.angle_gamma   90.00
#
_symmetry.space_group_name_H-M   'P 1'
#
loop_
_entity.id
_entity.type
_entity.pdbx_description
1 polymer ?
#
loop_
_entity_poly.entity_id
_entity_poly.type
_entity_poly.pdbx_seq_one_letter_code
_entity_poly.pdbx_strand_id
1 'polypeptide(L)'
;LYPGELFWTEQGYRFSWRVMLMEKAGYAQFTIKDDTGKQITVNNTEFLTPLQEKMMSTQPDMLLQYAHRLRDHYAQRGFQNPHVYVDSYVALNGRLGRPLVDPATDLAKEQESFTPKSWITPFDDEILGL
;
A
#
# COMPACT_ATOMS: atom_id res chain seq x y z
N LEU A 1 20.79 4.61 -3.14
CA LEU A 1 20.12 3.69 -4.09
C LEU A 1 18.60 3.85 -4.01
N TYR A 2 18.02 3.85 -2.81
CA TYR A 2 16.64 4.31 -2.56
C TYR A 2 16.66 5.42 -1.50
N PRO A 3 15.90 6.52 -1.67
CA PRO A 3 15.76 7.55 -0.65
C PRO A 3 14.72 7.14 0.42
N GLY A 4 14.82 7.72 1.62
CA GLY A 4 13.87 7.51 2.71
C GLY A 4 14.25 6.38 3.68
N GLU A 5 13.40 6.17 4.69
CA GLU A 5 13.61 5.16 5.72
C GLU A 5 13.35 3.74 5.19
N LEU A 6 14.32 2.84 5.39
CA LEU A 6 14.32 1.48 4.83
C LEU A 6 13.15 0.65 5.35
N PHE A 7 12.85 0.73 6.64
CA PHE A 7 11.74 -0.01 7.23
C PHE A 7 10.38 0.56 6.83
N TRP A 8 10.32 1.81 6.36
CA TRP A 8 9.08 2.44 5.90
C TRP A 8 8.77 2.06 4.45
N THR A 9 9.69 2.38 3.55
CA THR A 9 9.52 2.19 2.10
C THR A 9 9.65 0.74 1.66
N GLU A 10 10.35 -0.07 2.46
CA GLU A 10 10.71 -1.47 2.18
C GLU A 10 11.49 -1.71 0.89
N GLN A 11 11.95 -0.64 0.21
CA GLN A 11 12.73 -0.76 -1.01
C GLN A 11 14.13 -1.29 -0.71
N GLY A 12 14.37 -2.56 -1.06
CA GLY A 12 15.62 -3.26 -0.74
C GLY A 12 15.66 -3.87 0.66
N TYR A 13 14.58 -3.77 1.45
CA TYR A 13 14.52 -4.33 2.80
C TYR A 13 14.70 -5.85 2.82
N ARG A 14 14.04 -6.56 1.90
CA ARG A 14 14.13 -8.04 1.78
C ARG A 14 15.53 -8.56 1.42
N PHE A 15 16.45 -7.67 1.05
CA PHE A 15 17.86 -7.99 0.74
C PHE A 15 18.84 -7.36 1.74
N SER A 16 18.34 -6.75 2.82
CA SER A 16 19.14 -6.19 3.91
C SER A 16 19.39 -7.24 4.99
N TRP A 17 20.46 -7.09 5.77
CA TRP A 17 20.75 -7.93 6.95
C TRP A 17 19.84 -7.66 8.16
N ARG A 18 18.91 -6.68 8.09
CA ARG A 18 18.06 -6.22 9.21
C ARG A 18 16.61 -6.77 9.18
N VAL A 19 16.39 -7.95 8.59
CA VAL A 19 15.04 -8.50 8.26
C VAL A 19 14.13 -8.83 9.47
N MET A 20 14.66 -8.85 10.70
CA MET A 20 13.89 -9.20 11.91
C MET A 20 13.74 -8.06 12.93
N LEU A 21 14.13 -6.83 12.61
CA LEU A 21 14.22 -5.73 13.58
C LEU A 21 13.02 -4.77 13.57
N MET A 22 11.89 -5.17 12.98
CA MET A 22 10.72 -4.29 12.88
C MET A 22 9.39 -5.01 13.13
N GLU A 23 8.48 -4.26 13.72
CA GLU A 23 7.06 -4.55 13.81
C GLU A 23 6.29 -3.46 13.05
N LYS A 24 5.40 -3.88 12.13
CA LYS A 24 4.40 -3.03 11.49
C LYS A 24 3.00 -3.51 11.83
N ALA A 25 2.16 -2.56 12.19
CA ALA A 25 0.72 -2.73 12.22
C ALA A 25 0.10 -1.75 11.23
N GLY A 26 -0.78 -2.25 10.36
CA GLY A 26 -1.32 -1.46 9.26
C GLY A 26 -2.80 -1.68 9.04
N TYR A 27 -3.46 -0.63 8.57
CA TYR A 27 -4.83 -0.63 8.07
C TYR A 27 -4.81 -0.13 6.63
N ALA A 28 -5.65 -0.73 5.76
CA ALA A 28 -5.78 -0.31 4.38
C ALA A 28 -7.23 -0.43 3.91
N GLN A 29 -7.80 0.68 3.43
CA GLN A 29 -9.15 0.73 2.87
C GLN A 29 -9.10 1.15 1.41
N PHE A 30 -9.58 0.28 0.53
CA PHE A 30 -9.60 0.56 -0.90
C PHE A 30 -10.92 1.21 -1.33
N THR A 31 -10.80 2.16 -2.24
CA THR A 31 -11.92 2.81 -2.93
C THR A 31 -11.70 2.73 -4.43
N ILE A 32 -12.66 2.16 -5.16
CA ILE A 32 -12.67 2.15 -6.62
C ILE A 32 -13.58 3.27 -7.12
N LYS A 33 -13.10 4.01 -8.12
CA LYS A 33 -13.86 5.00 -8.88
C LYS A 33 -13.82 4.67 -10.37
N ASP A 34 -14.78 5.15 -11.13
CA ASP A 34 -14.92 4.97 -12.58
C ASP A 34 -15.19 6.35 -13.21
N ASP A 35 -14.80 6.53 -14.47
CA ASP A 35 -15.09 7.71 -15.31
C ASP A 35 -16.59 8.04 -15.38
N THR A 36 -17.47 7.05 -15.24
CA THR A 36 -18.93 7.25 -15.20
C THR A 36 -19.44 7.84 -13.88
N GLY A 37 -18.57 8.02 -12.88
CA GLY A 37 -18.91 8.54 -11.55
C GLY A 37 -19.33 7.47 -10.53
N LYS A 38 -19.26 6.18 -10.89
CA LYS A 38 -19.48 5.10 -9.91
C LYS A 38 -18.33 5.07 -8.90
N GLN A 39 -18.67 4.87 -7.63
CA GLN A 39 -17.71 4.71 -6.55
C GLN A 39 -18.12 3.56 -5.62
N ILE A 40 -17.15 2.76 -5.19
CA ILE A 40 -17.37 1.69 -4.22
C ILE A 40 -16.19 1.56 -3.26
N THR A 41 -16.51 1.37 -1.99
CA THR A 41 -15.54 1.02 -0.94
C THR A 41 -15.45 -0.50 -0.84
N VAL A 42 -14.23 -1.04 -0.86
CA VAL A 42 -13.99 -2.50 -0.91
C VAL A 42 -14.05 -3.11 0.48
N ASN A 43 -14.72 -4.24 0.60
CA ASN A 43 -14.52 -5.11 1.75
C ASN A 43 -13.37 -6.10 1.46
N ASN A 44 -12.18 -5.84 2.02
CA ASN A 44 -10.98 -6.65 1.74
C ASN A 44 -11.17 -8.12 2.09
N THR A 45 -11.97 -8.44 3.11
CA THR A 45 -12.20 -9.82 3.57
C THR A 45 -12.94 -10.68 2.54
N GLU A 46 -13.57 -10.07 1.53
CA GLU A 46 -14.19 -10.80 0.42
C GLU A 46 -13.16 -11.32 -0.59
N PHE A 47 -11.94 -10.77 -0.58
CA PHE A 47 -10.89 -11.07 -1.55
C PHE A 47 -9.67 -11.75 -0.93
N LEU A 48 -9.39 -11.45 0.34
CA LEU A 48 -8.17 -11.83 1.02
C LEU A 48 -8.49 -12.62 2.29
N THR A 49 -7.65 -13.61 2.57
CA THR A 49 -7.61 -14.24 3.89
C THR A 49 -7.10 -13.26 4.94
N PRO A 50 -7.39 -13.46 6.24
CA PRO A 50 -6.91 -12.57 7.30
C PRO A 50 -5.39 -12.37 7.30
N LEU A 51 -4.62 -13.41 6.95
CA LEU A 51 -3.17 -13.32 6.85
C LEU A 51 -2.74 -12.44 5.66
N GLN A 52 -3.35 -12.62 4.49
CA GLN A 52 -3.06 -11.82 3.31
C GLN A 52 -3.43 -10.35 3.53
N GLU A 53 -4.56 -10.07 4.17
CA GLU A 53 -4.97 -8.70 4.50
C GLU A 53 -3.98 -8.03 5.45
N LYS A 54 -3.57 -8.74 6.51
CA LYS A 54 -2.55 -8.24 7.45
C LYS A 54 -1.22 -7.93 6.76
N MET A 55 -0.78 -8.81 5.86
CA MET A 55 0.45 -8.60 5.09
C MET A 55 0.31 -7.44 4.11
N MET A 56 -0.83 -7.36 3.41
CA MET A 56 -1.12 -6.35 2.40
C MET A 56 -1.21 -4.94 3.01
N SER A 57 -1.79 -4.79 4.20
CA SER A 57 -1.99 -3.47 4.82
C SER A 57 -0.70 -2.76 5.26
N THR A 58 0.44 -3.44 5.21
CA THR A 58 1.74 -2.92 5.72
C THR A 58 2.83 -2.85 4.65
N GLN A 59 2.65 -3.54 3.53
CA GLN A 59 3.67 -3.74 2.50
C GLN A 59 3.26 -3.02 1.20
N PRO A 60 4.04 -2.02 0.74
CA PRO A 60 3.70 -1.23 -0.45
C PRO A 60 3.50 -2.05 -1.73
N ASP A 61 4.33 -3.07 -1.96
CA ASP A 61 4.23 -3.94 -3.13
C ASP A 61 2.93 -4.76 -3.14
N MET A 62 2.49 -5.22 -1.98
CA MET A 62 1.21 -5.93 -1.84
C MET A 62 0.01 -5.01 -2.02
N LEU A 63 0.07 -3.75 -1.53
CA LEU A 63 -0.95 -2.74 -1.81
C LEU A 63 -1.12 -2.53 -3.32
N LEU A 64 0.00 -2.38 -4.04
CA LEU A 64 -0.02 -2.19 -5.49
C LEU A 64 -0.58 -3.43 -6.23
N GLN A 65 -0.11 -4.62 -5.89
CA GLN A 65 -0.62 -5.86 -6.49
C GLN A 65 -2.12 -6.05 -6.24
N TYR A 66 -2.58 -5.74 -5.02
CA TYR A 66 -4.00 -5.84 -4.69
C TYR A 66 -4.82 -4.77 -5.43
N ALA A 67 -4.30 -3.56 -5.60
CA ALA A 67 -4.93 -2.52 -6.40
C ALA A 67 -5.15 -2.96 -7.86
N HIS A 68 -4.15 -3.60 -8.48
CA HIS A 68 -4.30 -4.15 -9.84
C HIS A 68 -5.35 -5.27 -9.90
N ARG A 69 -5.37 -6.16 -8.91
CA ARG A 69 -6.41 -7.20 -8.81
C ARG A 69 -7.81 -6.60 -8.72
N LEU A 70 -7.99 -5.54 -7.93
CA LEU A 70 -9.27 -4.84 -7.80
C LEU A 70 -9.67 -4.16 -9.10
N ARG A 71 -8.73 -3.43 -9.74
CA ARG A 71 -8.96 -2.81 -11.06
C ARG A 71 -9.52 -3.82 -12.05
N ASP A 72 -8.84 -4.96 -12.20
CA ASP A 72 -9.21 -5.97 -13.19
C ASP A 72 -10.56 -6.64 -12.85
N HIS A 73 -10.81 -6.89 -11.57
CA HIS A 73 -12.08 -7.46 -11.10
C HIS A 73 -13.28 -6.54 -11.34
N TYR A 74 -13.14 -5.24 -11.03
CA TYR A 74 -14.23 -4.28 -11.23
C TYR A 74 -14.41 -3.91 -12.70
N ALA A 75 -13.35 -3.90 -13.51
CA ALA A 75 -13.46 -3.76 -14.97
C ALA A 75 -14.34 -4.87 -15.56
N GLN A 76 -14.14 -6.13 -15.14
CA GLN A 76 -14.97 -7.27 -15.57
C GLN A 76 -16.43 -7.18 -15.11
N ARG A 77 -16.72 -6.40 -14.06
CA ARG A 77 -18.07 -6.17 -13.54
C ARG A 77 -18.75 -4.91 -14.13
N GLY A 78 -18.17 -4.30 -15.16
CA GLY A 78 -18.78 -3.18 -15.87
C GLY A 78 -18.47 -1.80 -15.28
N PHE A 79 -17.38 -1.68 -14.52
CA PHE A 79 -16.74 -0.38 -14.29
C PHE A 79 -15.90 -0.02 -15.52
N GLN A 80 -16.03 1.21 -16.02
CA GLN A 80 -15.21 1.75 -17.10
C GLN A 80 -13.95 2.38 -16.49
N ASN A 81 -12.78 2.05 -17.04
CA ASN A 81 -11.47 2.55 -16.58
C ASN A 81 -11.33 2.70 -15.05
N PRO A 82 -11.41 1.59 -14.28
CA PRO A 82 -11.42 1.69 -12.82
C PRO A 82 -10.14 2.32 -12.27
N HIS A 83 -10.30 3.38 -11.48
CA HIS A 83 -9.27 4.01 -10.67
C HIS A 83 -9.29 3.43 -9.27
N VAL A 84 -8.11 3.18 -8.69
CA VAL A 84 -8.00 2.52 -7.39
C VAL A 84 -7.18 3.38 -6.45
N TYR A 85 -7.83 3.83 -5.38
CA TYR A 85 -7.23 4.64 -4.32
C TYR A 85 -7.20 3.83 -3.03
N VAL A 86 -6.25 4.13 -2.15
CA VAL A 86 -6.14 3.48 -0.84
C VAL A 86 -5.87 4.48 0.26
N ASP A 87 -6.68 4.40 1.32
CA ASP A 87 -6.38 5.00 2.61
C ASP A 87 -5.62 3.97 3.44
N SER A 88 -4.29 4.09 3.50
CA SER A 88 -3.42 3.15 4.21
C SER A 88 -2.67 3.82 5.35
N TYR A 89 -2.78 3.32 6.57
CA TYR A 89 -2.08 3.85 7.74
C TYR A 89 -1.24 2.77 8.38
N VAL A 90 0.05 3.05 8.58
CA VAL A 90 1.01 2.11 9.16
C VAL A 90 1.70 2.72 10.36
N ALA A 91 1.69 1.98 11.47
CA ALA A 91 2.51 2.23 12.64
C ALA A 91 3.78 1.38 12.57
N LEU A 92 4.92 1.99 12.88
CA LEU A 92 6.23 1.33 12.86
C LEU A 92 6.84 1.34 14.28
N ASN A 93 7.08 0.17 14.84
CA ASN A 93 7.70 -0.01 16.17
C ASN A 93 7.03 0.86 17.26
N GLY A 94 5.70 0.82 17.36
CA GLY A 94 4.93 1.54 18.37
C GLY A 94 4.76 3.06 18.16
N ARG A 95 5.30 3.62 17.06
CA ARG A 95 5.12 5.03 16.70
C ARG A 95 3.71 5.31 16.18
N LEU A 96 3.32 6.59 16.17
CA LEU A 96 2.04 7.04 15.60
C LEU A 96 1.92 6.59 14.14
N GLY A 97 0.73 6.06 13.81
CA GLY A 97 0.41 5.63 12.46
C GLY A 97 0.45 6.80 11.49
N ARG A 98 1.10 6.62 10.34
CA ARG A 98 1.16 7.61 9.25
C ARG A 98 0.59 7.01 7.96
N PRO A 99 0.06 7.84 7.05
CA PRO A 99 -0.34 7.37 5.73
C PRO A 99 0.85 6.72 5.03
N LEU A 100 0.75 5.48 4.55
CA LEU A 100 1.86 4.81 3.84
C LEU A 100 1.89 5.16 2.35
N VAL A 101 0.71 5.22 1.74
CA VAL A 101 0.50 5.63 0.35
C VAL A 101 -0.20 6.98 0.34
N ASP A 102 0.16 7.86 -0.60
CA ASP A 102 -0.59 9.10 -0.85
C ASP A 102 -2.03 8.76 -1.28
N PRO A 103 -3.06 9.14 -0.51
CA PRO A 103 -4.47 8.84 -0.83
C PRO A 103 -4.94 9.42 -2.17
N ALA A 104 -4.25 10.44 -2.69
CA ALA A 104 -4.55 11.03 -3.99
C ALA A 104 -3.98 10.22 -5.18
N THR A 105 -3.12 9.24 -4.93
CA THR A 105 -2.50 8.43 -5.99
C THR A 105 -3.46 7.35 -6.48
N ASP A 106 -3.62 7.28 -7.80
CA ASP A 106 -4.31 6.19 -8.48
C ASP A 106 -3.37 5.00 -8.72
N LEU A 107 -3.39 4.03 -7.81
CA LEU A 107 -2.54 2.83 -7.88
C LEU A 107 -2.86 1.94 -9.09
N ALA A 108 -4.01 2.12 -9.75
CA ALA A 108 -4.34 1.38 -10.96
C ALA A 108 -3.40 1.70 -12.13
N LYS A 109 -2.77 2.89 -12.11
CA LYS A 109 -1.85 3.40 -13.14
C LYS A 109 -0.38 3.17 -12.80
N GLU A 110 -0.07 2.97 -11.52
CA GLU A 110 1.28 2.70 -11.05
C GLU A 110 1.77 1.31 -11.48
N GLN A 111 3.07 1.17 -11.73
CA GLN A 111 3.70 -0.08 -12.16
C GLN A 111 4.74 -0.56 -11.16
N GLU A 112 4.79 -1.88 -10.96
CA GLU A 112 5.82 -2.48 -10.13
C GLU A 112 7.19 -2.35 -10.82
N SER A 113 8.16 -1.87 -10.06
CA SER A 113 9.51 -1.66 -10.55
C SER A 113 10.50 -1.49 -9.40
N PHE A 114 11.78 -1.69 -9.73
CA PHE A 114 12.91 -1.41 -8.84
C PHE A 114 13.29 0.07 -8.80
N THR A 115 12.48 0.98 -9.37
CA THR A 115 12.75 2.41 -9.21
C THR A 115 12.15 2.92 -7.89
N PRO A 116 12.65 4.06 -7.36
CA PRO A 116 12.01 4.72 -6.23
C PRO A 116 10.52 4.98 -6.50
N LYS A 117 9.67 4.58 -5.55
CA LYS A 117 8.22 4.70 -5.66
C LYS A 117 7.79 6.06 -5.10
N SER A 118 7.38 6.98 -5.97
CA SER A 118 7.00 8.36 -5.59
C SER A 118 5.69 8.45 -4.81
N TRP A 119 4.86 7.41 -4.88
CA TRP A 119 3.56 7.34 -4.22
C TRP A 119 3.61 6.83 -2.78
N ILE A 120 4.79 6.36 -2.31
CA ILE A 120 5.02 6.06 -0.91
C ILE A 120 5.36 7.37 -0.21
N THR A 121 4.66 7.66 0.88
CA THR A 121 4.91 8.88 1.67
C THR A 121 6.27 8.82 2.38
N PRO A 122 6.91 9.97 2.64
CA PRO A 122 8.13 10.00 3.43
C PRO A 122 7.83 9.67 4.90
N PHE A 123 8.82 9.08 5.57
CA PHE A 123 8.80 8.86 7.01
C PHE A 123 9.62 9.93 7.71
N ASP A 124 8.95 10.95 8.22
CA ASP A 124 9.60 12.10 8.88
C ASP A 124 9.68 11.91 10.39
N ASP A 125 10.09 10.72 10.85
CA ASP A 125 10.33 10.43 12.27
C ASP A 125 11.71 9.80 12.46
N GLU A 126 12.36 10.11 13.57
CA GLU A 126 13.71 9.65 13.85
C GLU A 126 13.67 8.28 14.54
N ILE A 127 14.38 7.30 13.96
CA ILE A 127 14.53 5.97 14.56
C ILE A 127 15.69 6.00 15.56
N LEU A 128 15.41 6.43 16.79
CA LEU A 128 16.37 6.35 17.89
C LEU A 128 16.42 4.94 18.48
N GLY A 129 17.59 4.31 18.42
CA GLY A 129 17.88 3.00 19.02
C GLY A 129 17.31 1.82 18.23
N LEU A 130 18.17 0.84 17.99
CA LEU A 130 17.83 -0.55 17.68
C LEU A 130 18.41 -1.44 18.76
#